data_AF-A0AA92V4U5-F1
#
_entry.id   AF-A0AA92V4U5-F1
#
_cell.length_a   1.000
_cell.length_b   1.000
_cell.length_c   1.000
_cell.angle_alpha   90.00
_cell.angle_beta   90.00
_cell.angle_gamma   90.00
#
_symmetry.space_group_name_H-M   'P 1'
#
loop_
_entity.id
_entity.type
_entity.pdbx_description
1 polymer ?
#
loop_
_entity_poly.entity_id
_entity_poly.type
_entity_poly.pdbx_seq_one_letter_code
_entity_poly.pdbx_strand_id
1 'polypeptide(L)'
;MLNEYPVAYTINRFSAVLQKHSIETVLDWHDCEKQIRMIRILEFCKAQGIQDTYQLKLYLVNSKSNSDKFKSIRGIGDKTYDYLLKLLGVESVAVDRHVYKFVSDAGIIYKNYKEAKQIVEYAADMMQISRRTLDYSIWLYMSNKKRGVQFELCFD
;
A
#
# COMPACT_ATOMS: atom_id res chain seq x y z
N MET A 1 4.21 13.47 16.77
CA MET A 1 4.74 13.27 15.41
C MET A 1 3.89 13.97 14.33
N LEU A 2 2.84 13.39 13.73
CA LEU A 2 1.96 14.14 12.78
C LEU A 2 0.90 15.02 13.49
N ASN A 3 0.44 14.61 14.67
CA ASN A 3 -0.56 15.36 15.45
C ASN A 3 -0.06 16.75 15.92
N GLU A 4 1.26 16.98 15.89
CA GLU A 4 1.88 18.27 16.19
C GLU A 4 1.76 19.26 15.03
N TYR A 5 1.37 18.79 13.83
CA TYR A 5 1.21 19.60 12.63
C TYR A 5 -0.23 19.49 12.08
N PRO A 6 -1.27 19.90 12.84
CA PRO A 6 -2.67 19.72 12.45
C PRO A 6 -3.04 20.48 11.16
N VAL A 7 -2.22 21.47 10.76
CA VAL A 7 -2.39 22.21 9.52
C VAL A 7 -1.96 21.42 8.28
N ALA A 8 -1.24 20.29 8.41
CA ALA A 8 -0.65 19.53 7.31
C ALA A 8 -1.64 18.62 6.56
N TYR A 9 -2.91 19.03 6.42
CA TYR A 9 -3.98 18.21 5.84
C TYR A 9 -4.12 18.35 4.31
N THR A 10 -3.32 19.20 3.66
CA THR A 10 -3.21 19.27 2.19
C THR A 10 -1.77 19.19 1.74
N ILE A 11 -1.53 18.81 0.48
CA ILE A 11 -0.19 18.73 -0.11
C ILE A 11 0.58 20.06 0.03
N ASN A 12 -0.07 21.19 -0.24
CA ASN A 12 0.57 22.50 -0.12
C ASN A 12 0.91 22.83 1.35
N ARG A 13 -0.01 22.55 2.29
CA ARG A 13 0.22 22.83 3.70
C ARG A 13 1.26 21.91 4.31
N PHE A 14 1.24 20.63 3.98
CA PHE A 14 2.26 19.68 4.40
C PHE A 14 3.63 20.05 3.82
N SER A 15 3.68 20.50 2.56
CA SER A 15 4.92 21.03 1.98
C SER A 15 5.45 22.27 2.70
N ALA A 16 4.57 23.18 3.13
CA ALA A 16 4.97 24.34 3.92
C ALA A 16 5.51 23.94 5.30
N VAL A 17 4.99 22.86 5.90
CA VAL A 17 5.56 22.26 7.12
C VAL A 17 6.95 21.70 6.85
N LEU A 18 7.14 20.95 5.75
CA LEU A 18 8.43 20.38 5.37
C LEU A 18 9.50 21.41 4.96
N GLN A 19 9.09 22.64 4.63
CA GLN A 19 10.02 23.75 4.41
C GLN A 19 10.56 24.33 5.72
N LYS A 20 9.78 24.22 6.80
CA LYS A 20 10.15 24.73 8.14
C LYS A 20 10.85 23.67 8.98
N HIS A 21 10.48 22.40 8.79
CA HIS A 21 10.97 21.26 9.55
C HIS A 21 11.39 20.16 8.58
N SER A 22 12.47 19.44 8.86
CA SER A 22 12.89 18.34 8.00
C SER A 22 11.83 17.21 7.99
N ILE A 23 11.78 16.45 6.90
CA ILE A 23 10.89 15.29 6.78
C ILE A 23 11.21 14.21 7.82
N GLU A 24 12.47 14.09 8.21
CA GLU A 24 12.91 13.24 9.31
C GLU A 24 12.22 13.62 10.62
N THR A 25 12.23 14.91 11.00
CA THR A 25 11.56 15.38 12.22
C THR A 25 10.04 15.23 12.16
N VAL A 26 9.44 15.54 11.01
CA VAL A 26 7.97 15.55 10.87
C VAL A 26 7.38 14.14 10.84
N LEU A 27 8.08 13.18 10.23
CA LEU A 27 7.63 11.79 10.10
C LEU A 27 8.35 10.80 11.03
N ASP A 28 9.31 11.25 11.83
CA ASP A 28 10.18 10.41 12.67
C ASP A 28 10.73 9.20 11.88
N TRP A 29 11.20 9.48 10.67
CA TRP A 29 11.73 8.49 9.74
C TRP A 29 13.21 8.70 9.55
N HIS A 30 14.02 7.71 9.88
CA HIS A 30 15.49 7.75 9.73
C HIS A 30 15.98 7.08 8.43
N ASP A 31 15.08 6.42 7.69
CA ASP A 31 15.39 5.78 6.41
C ASP A 31 15.35 6.80 5.27
N CYS A 32 16.53 7.13 4.72
CA CYS A 32 16.67 8.13 3.66
C CYS A 32 15.84 7.81 2.40
N GLU A 33 15.71 6.54 2.02
CA GLU A 33 14.95 6.17 0.81
C GLU A 33 13.44 6.34 1.02
N LYS A 34 12.93 6.10 2.23
CA LYS A 34 11.52 6.41 2.57
C LYS A 34 11.26 7.91 2.55
N GLN A 35 12.15 8.71 3.12
CA GLN A 35 12.07 10.17 3.09
C GLN A 35 12.06 10.69 1.65
N ILE A 36 13.03 10.28 0.83
CA ILE A 36 13.14 10.69 -0.58
C ILE A 36 11.90 10.26 -1.38
N ARG A 37 11.38 9.04 -1.14
CA ARG A 37 10.18 8.56 -1.83
C ARG A 37 8.95 9.38 -1.46
N MET A 38 8.80 9.78 -0.19
CA MET A 38 7.72 10.66 0.22
C MET A 38 7.82 12.02 -0.47
N ILE A 39 9.02 12.62 -0.53
CA ILE A 39 9.24 13.87 -1.27
C ILE A 39 8.81 13.74 -2.74
N ARG A 40 9.22 12.66 -3.42
CA ARG A 40 8.80 12.38 -4.81
C ARG A 40 7.29 12.25 -4.97
N ILE A 41 6.60 11.64 -3.99
CA ILE A 41 5.12 11.55 -4.00
C ILE A 41 4.50 12.94 -3.85
N LEU A 42 5.05 13.81 -2.99
CA LEU A 42 4.57 15.18 -2.83
C LEU A 42 4.78 16.02 -4.09
N GLU A 43 5.95 15.92 -4.71
CA GLU A 43 6.26 16.58 -5.98
C GLU A 43 5.32 16.11 -7.09
N PHE A 44 5.08 14.80 -7.18
CA PHE A 44 4.10 14.23 -8.10
C PHE A 44 2.71 14.84 -7.87
N CYS A 45 2.23 14.86 -6.63
CA CYS A 45 0.91 15.40 -6.32
C CYS A 45 0.80 16.87 -6.69
N LYS A 46 1.82 17.69 -6.38
CA LYS A 46 1.89 19.09 -6.80
C LYS A 46 1.82 19.25 -8.32
N ALA A 47 2.60 18.47 -9.06
CA ALA A 47 2.64 18.52 -10.52
C ALA A 47 1.29 18.14 -11.16
N GLN A 48 0.48 17.32 -10.49
CA GLN A 48 -0.87 16.95 -10.94
C GLN A 48 -1.99 17.81 -10.33
N GLY A 49 -1.66 18.83 -9.52
CA GLY A 49 -2.65 19.67 -8.85
C GLY A 49 -3.44 18.97 -7.73
N ILE A 50 -2.97 17.81 -7.25
CA ILE A 50 -3.60 17.01 -6.20
C ILE A 50 -3.29 17.64 -4.84
N GLN A 51 -4.33 17.87 -4.02
CA GLN A 51 -4.22 18.49 -2.70
C GLN A 51 -4.55 17.54 -1.55
N ASP A 52 -5.32 16.49 -1.77
CA ASP A 52 -5.76 15.57 -0.72
C ASP A 52 -5.86 14.12 -1.22
N THR A 53 -6.15 13.20 -0.29
CA THR A 53 -6.28 11.77 -0.58
C THR A 53 -7.47 11.43 -1.47
N TYR A 54 -8.55 12.22 -1.42
CA TYR A 54 -9.72 12.01 -2.27
C TYR A 54 -9.39 12.31 -3.74
N GLN A 55 -8.74 13.45 -3.99
CA GLN A 55 -8.23 13.81 -5.31
C GLN A 55 -7.19 12.81 -5.82
N LEU A 56 -6.28 12.35 -4.95
CA LEU A 56 -5.31 11.31 -5.29
C LEU A 56 -6.01 10.02 -5.73
N LYS A 57 -7.03 9.57 -4.97
CA LYS A 57 -7.85 8.41 -5.33
C LYS A 57 -8.44 8.56 -6.71
N LEU A 58 -9.16 9.66 -6.96
CA LEU A 58 -9.79 9.93 -8.25
C LEU A 58 -8.75 9.90 -9.38
N TYR A 59 -7.62 10.57 -9.21
CA TYR A 59 -6.55 10.59 -10.21
C TYR A 59 -6.05 9.19 -10.55
N LEU A 60 -5.74 8.36 -9.54
CA LEU A 60 -5.13 7.04 -9.74
C LEU A 60 -6.09 6.04 -10.39
N VAL A 61 -7.38 6.07 -10.06
CA VAL A 61 -8.38 5.15 -10.63
C VAL A 61 -8.90 5.58 -12.00
N ASN A 62 -8.69 6.84 -12.38
CA ASN A 62 -9.25 7.40 -13.61
C ASN A 62 -8.70 6.77 -14.89
N SER A 63 -7.42 6.36 -14.93
CA SER A 63 -6.86 5.73 -16.12
C SER A 63 -5.62 4.89 -15.84
N LYS A 64 -5.35 3.92 -16.73
CA LYS A 64 -4.12 3.13 -16.72
C LYS A 64 -2.87 4.01 -16.82
N SER A 65 -2.89 5.03 -17.69
CA SER A 65 -1.80 5.99 -17.84
C SER A 65 -1.48 6.73 -16.54
N ASN A 66 -2.50 7.12 -15.77
CA ASN A 66 -2.30 7.76 -14.47
C ASN A 66 -1.63 6.81 -13.46
N SER A 67 -2.06 5.53 -13.43
CA SER A 67 -1.40 4.51 -12.59
C SER A 67 0.06 4.30 -13.00
N ASP A 68 0.35 4.27 -14.31
CA ASP A 68 1.70 4.02 -14.82
C ASP A 68 2.62 5.21 -14.53
N LYS A 69 2.11 6.44 -14.66
CA LYS A 69 2.82 7.65 -14.22
C LYS A 69 3.11 7.65 -12.72
N PHE A 70 2.20 7.16 -11.88
CA PHE A 70 2.45 7.08 -10.44
C PHE A 70 3.47 5.98 -10.10
N LYS A 71 3.38 4.82 -10.76
CA LYS A 71 4.31 3.70 -10.60
C LYS A 71 5.71 3.97 -11.15
N SER A 72 5.90 5.00 -11.96
CA SER A 72 7.25 5.41 -12.41
C SER A 72 8.07 6.07 -11.29
N ILE A 73 7.43 6.47 -10.18
CA ILE A 73 8.14 6.94 -8.99
C ILE A 73 8.99 5.78 -8.44
N ARG A 74 10.30 6.00 -8.36
CA ARG A 74 11.25 5.00 -7.84
C ARG A 74 10.82 4.47 -6.47
N GLY A 75 10.67 3.15 -6.37
CA GLY A 75 10.23 2.45 -5.16
C GLY A 75 8.72 2.22 -5.07
N ILE A 76 7.95 2.58 -6.10
CA ILE A 76 6.51 2.29 -6.21
C ILE A 76 6.27 1.23 -7.29
N GLY A 77 6.35 -0.04 -6.89
CA GLY A 77 5.92 -1.17 -7.73
C GLY A 77 4.42 -1.48 -7.56
N ASP A 78 3.94 -2.53 -8.23
CA ASP A 78 2.54 -2.98 -8.17
C ASP A 78 2.05 -3.19 -6.73
N LYS A 79 2.84 -3.85 -5.89
CA LYS A 79 2.50 -4.06 -4.47
C LYS A 79 2.25 -2.74 -3.73
N THR A 80 3.17 -1.78 -3.86
CA THR A 80 3.08 -0.48 -3.16
C THR A 80 1.88 0.31 -3.68
N TYR A 81 1.66 0.28 -4.99
CA TYR A 81 0.52 0.91 -5.63
C TYR A 81 -0.81 0.33 -5.12
N ASP A 82 -0.96 -0.99 -5.09
CA ASP A 82 -2.18 -1.63 -4.60
C ASP A 82 -2.38 -1.44 -3.10
N TYR A 83 -1.30 -1.39 -2.32
CA TYR A 83 -1.38 -1.04 -0.90
C TYR A 83 -1.87 0.40 -0.69
N LEU A 84 -1.40 1.35 -1.51
CA LEU A 84 -1.91 2.72 -1.48
C LEU A 84 -3.39 2.78 -1.87
N LEU A 85 -3.80 2.09 -2.94
CA LEU A 85 -5.21 2.00 -3.34
C LEU A 85 -6.08 1.48 -2.18
N LYS A 86 -5.60 0.47 -1.46
CA LYS A 86 -6.25 -0.06 -0.25
C LYS A 86 -6.43 1.03 0.83
N LEU A 87 -5.39 1.81 1.12
CA LEU A 87 -5.46 2.93 2.08
C LEU A 87 -6.42 4.04 1.63
N LEU A 88 -6.59 4.23 0.32
CA LEU A 88 -7.54 5.17 -0.27
C LEU A 88 -8.97 4.60 -0.37
N GLY A 89 -9.22 3.41 0.19
CA GLY A 89 -10.53 2.77 0.17
C GLY A 89 -10.97 2.33 -1.23
N VAL A 90 -10.04 1.90 -2.08
CA VAL A 90 -10.33 1.22 -3.35
C VAL A 90 -10.31 -0.29 -3.12
N GLU A 91 -11.21 -1.03 -3.76
CA GLU A 91 -11.18 -2.50 -3.74
C GLU A 91 -9.95 -2.99 -4.52
N SER A 92 -8.92 -3.39 -3.80
CA SER A 92 -7.67 -3.91 -4.38
C SER A 92 -6.98 -4.85 -3.38
N VAL A 93 -6.23 -5.82 -3.90
CA VAL A 93 -5.36 -6.72 -3.14
C VAL A 93 -3.90 -6.37 -3.38
N ALA A 94 -3.14 -6.16 -2.32
CA ALA A 94 -1.71 -5.86 -2.39
C ALA A 94 -0.91 -7.16 -2.22
N VAL A 95 -0.53 -7.80 -3.34
CA VAL A 95 0.08 -9.13 -3.29
C VAL A 95 1.47 -9.06 -2.64
N ASP A 96 1.59 -9.65 -1.46
CA ASP A 96 2.84 -9.81 -0.75
C ASP A 96 3.20 -11.30 -0.55
N ARG A 97 4.24 -11.57 0.24
CA ARG A 97 4.67 -12.94 0.54
C ARG A 97 3.58 -13.78 1.22
N HIS A 98 2.68 -13.17 2.00
CA HIS A 98 1.60 -13.87 2.67
C HIS A 98 0.52 -14.25 1.68
N VAL A 99 0.15 -13.34 0.78
CA VAL A 99 -0.78 -13.65 -0.31
C VAL A 99 -0.25 -14.74 -1.22
N TYR A 100 1.00 -14.63 -1.69
CA TYR A 100 1.63 -15.67 -2.50
C TYR A 100 1.62 -17.03 -1.81
N LYS A 101 2.07 -17.08 -0.56
CA LYS A 101 2.10 -18.33 0.20
C LYS A 101 0.69 -18.89 0.43
N PHE A 102 -0.31 -18.04 0.69
CA PHE A 102 -1.69 -18.49 0.87
C PHE A 102 -2.25 -19.16 -0.38
N VAL A 103 -2.04 -18.54 -1.55
CA VAL A 103 -2.47 -19.10 -2.85
C VAL A 103 -1.75 -20.42 -3.15
N SER A 104 -0.44 -20.49 -2.88
CA SER A 104 0.34 -21.72 -3.05
C SER A 104 -0.07 -22.83 -2.08
N ASP A 105 -0.31 -22.51 -0.81
CA ASP A 105 -0.77 -23.47 0.21
C ASP A 105 -2.16 -24.05 -0.16
N ALA A 106 -2.95 -23.34 -0.97
CA ALA A 106 -4.22 -23.80 -1.53
C ALA A 106 -4.05 -24.66 -2.80
N GLY A 107 -2.82 -24.95 -3.24
CA GLY A 107 -2.52 -25.74 -4.43
C GLY A 107 -2.76 -25.01 -5.76
N ILE A 108 -2.94 -23.68 -5.74
CA ILE A 108 -3.23 -22.88 -6.94
C ILE A 108 -1.93 -22.37 -7.55
N ILE A 109 -1.75 -22.64 -8.84
CA ILE A 109 -0.60 -22.18 -9.63
C ILE A 109 -0.90 -20.79 -10.21
N TYR A 110 0.05 -19.86 -10.07
CA TYR A 110 0.01 -18.52 -10.66
C TYR A 110 1.37 -18.18 -11.29
N LYS A 111 1.37 -17.38 -12.35
CA LYS A 111 2.60 -17.04 -13.09
C LYS A 111 3.27 -15.76 -12.59
N ASN A 112 2.47 -14.80 -12.13
CA ASN A 112 2.97 -13.46 -11.81
C ASN A 112 2.06 -12.75 -10.81
N TYR A 113 2.47 -11.53 -10.42
CA TYR A 113 1.73 -10.66 -9.51
C TYR A 113 0.27 -10.45 -9.92
N LYS A 114 0.02 -10.19 -11.21
CA LYS A 114 -1.32 -9.91 -11.73
C LYS A 114 -2.23 -11.13 -11.57
N GLU A 115 -1.75 -12.32 -11.92
CA GLU A 115 -2.54 -13.55 -11.77
C GLU A 115 -2.84 -13.86 -10.29
N ALA A 116 -1.84 -13.75 -9.40
CA ALA A 116 -2.06 -13.94 -7.96
C ALA A 116 -3.08 -12.94 -7.40
N LYS A 117 -3.01 -11.68 -7.84
CA LYS A 117 -3.99 -10.66 -7.49
C LYS A 117 -5.39 -11.05 -7.95
N GLN A 118 -5.56 -11.38 -9.24
CA GLN A 118 -6.86 -11.73 -9.81
C GLN A 118 -7.49 -12.94 -9.13
N ILE A 119 -6.70 -13.96 -8.76
CA ILE A 119 -7.18 -15.13 -8.02
C ILE A 119 -7.84 -14.70 -6.70
N VAL A 120 -7.18 -13.86 -5.92
CA VAL A 120 -7.71 -13.42 -4.62
C VAL A 120 -8.88 -12.46 -4.79
N GLU A 121 -8.81 -11.54 -5.75
CA GLU A 121 -9.90 -10.60 -6.02
C GLU A 121 -11.18 -11.33 -6.46
N TYR A 122 -11.06 -12.31 -7.36
CA TYR A 122 -12.19 -13.13 -7.77
C TYR A 122 -12.71 -14.03 -6.65
N ALA A 123 -11.84 -14.55 -5.78
CA ALA A 123 -12.29 -15.29 -4.60
C ALA A 123 -13.14 -14.39 -3.67
N ALA A 124 -12.71 -13.15 -3.42
CA ALA A 124 -13.50 -12.19 -2.65
C ALA A 124 -14.84 -11.86 -3.32
N ASP A 125 -14.81 -11.62 -4.64
CA ASP A 125 -16.01 -11.32 -5.42
C ASP A 125 -17.02 -12.49 -5.38
N MET A 126 -16.56 -13.74 -5.52
CA MET A 126 -17.40 -14.95 -5.41
C MET A 126 -17.99 -15.13 -4.02
N MET A 127 -17.22 -14.80 -2.98
CA MET A 127 -17.67 -14.82 -1.58
C MET A 127 -18.55 -13.62 -1.21
N GLN A 128 -18.73 -12.65 -2.13
CA GLN A 128 -19.46 -11.40 -1.91
C GLN A 128 -18.93 -10.60 -0.71
N ILE A 129 -17.61 -10.59 -0.51
CA ILE A 129 -16.93 -9.80 0.51
C ILE A 129 -16.02 -8.76 -0.14
N SER A 130 -15.67 -7.71 0.61
CA SER A 130 -14.66 -6.75 0.13
C SER A 130 -13.33 -7.45 -0.13
N ARG A 131 -12.69 -7.09 -1.24
CA ARG A 131 -11.34 -7.55 -1.61
C ARG A 131 -10.32 -7.16 -0.55
N ARG A 132 -10.49 -5.97 0.06
CA ARG A 132 -9.68 -5.52 1.20
C ARG A 132 -9.88 -6.38 2.44
N THR A 133 -11.12 -6.82 2.70
CA THR A 133 -11.41 -7.71 3.83
C THR A 133 -10.77 -9.08 3.64
N LEU A 134 -10.80 -9.64 2.43
CA LEU A 134 -10.11 -10.90 2.14
C LEU A 134 -8.58 -10.75 2.27
N ASP A 135 -7.99 -9.69 1.70
CA ASP A 135 -6.57 -9.37 1.83
C ASP A 135 -6.13 -9.30 3.31
N TYR A 136 -6.89 -8.58 4.14
CA TYR A 136 -6.65 -8.49 5.58
C TYR A 136 -6.78 -9.86 6.28
N SER A 137 -7.80 -10.63 5.93
CA SER A 137 -8.03 -11.96 6.52
C SER A 137 -6.90 -12.94 6.19
N ILE A 138 -6.41 -12.92 4.94
CA ILE A 138 -5.23 -13.69 4.51
C ILE A 138 -4.01 -13.27 5.31
N TRP A 139 -3.76 -11.96 5.43
CA TRP A 139 -2.63 -11.45 6.21
C TRP A 139 -2.70 -11.91 7.68
N LEU A 140 -3.86 -11.83 8.31
CA LEU A 140 -4.08 -12.25 9.70
C LEU A 140 -3.81 -13.75 9.87
N TYR A 141 -4.41 -14.58 9.02
CA TYR A 141 -4.23 -16.03 9.02
C TYR A 141 -2.75 -16.42 8.85
N MET A 142 -2.09 -15.88 7.82
CA MET A 142 -0.71 -16.22 7.49
C MET A 142 0.31 -15.66 8.48
N SER A 143 -0.02 -14.57 9.17
CA SER A 143 0.82 -14.02 10.25
C SER A 143 0.73 -14.87 11.52
N ASN A 144 -0.45 -15.42 11.83
CA ASN A 144 -0.64 -16.28 13.00
C ASN A 144 -0.13 -17.71 12.79
N LYS A 145 -0.21 -18.25 11.57
CA LYS A 145 0.36 -19.57 11.22
C LYS A 145 1.86 -19.67 11.56
N LYS A 146 2.60 -18.57 11.41
CA LYS A 146 4.02 -18.51 11.79
C LYS A 146 4.27 -18.59 13.29
N ARG A 147 3.33 -18.14 14.13
CA ARG A 147 3.48 -18.22 15.59
C ARG A 147 3.26 -19.64 16.11
N GLY A 148 2.33 -20.40 15.53
CA GLY A 148 2.08 -21.79 15.93
C GLY A 148 3.27 -22.73 15.69
N VAL A 149 3.90 -22.63 14.51
CA VAL A 149 5.07 -23.47 14.16
C VAL A 149 6.30 -23.16 15.04
N GLN A 150 6.43 -21.91 15.50
CA GLN A 150 7.53 -21.51 16.38
C GLN A 150 7.37 -22.05 17.81
N PHE A 151 6.13 -22.31 18.25
CA PHE A 151 5.85 -22.96 19.53
C PHE A 151 6.07 -24.47 19.45
N GLU A 152 5.70 -25.14 18.35
CA GLU A 152 5.93 -26.58 18.17
C GLU A 152 7.42 -26.95 18.14
N LEU A 153 8.28 -26.11 17.55
CA LEU A 153 9.74 -26.33 17.50
C LEU A 153 10.49 -26.06 18.83
N CYS A 154 9.79 -25.60 19.88
CA CYS A 154 10.39 -25.40 21.21
C CYS A 154 10.05 -26.53 22.20
N PHE A 155 9.35 -27.58 21.75
CA PHE A 155 8.98 -28.73 22.57
C PHE A 155 9.56 -30.07 22.08
N ASP A 156 10.56 -30.03 21.18
CA ASP A 156 11.38 -31.18 20.78
C ASP A 156 12.82 -31.06 21.30
#